data_AF-A0A1E5SML0-F1
#
_entry.id   AF-A0A1E5SML0-F1
#
_cell.length_a   1.000
_cell.length_b   1.000
_cell.length_c   1.000
_cell.angle_alpha   90.00
_cell.angle_beta   90.00
_cell.angle_gamma   90.00
#
_symmetry.space_group_name_H-M   'P 1'
#
loop_
_entity.id
_entity.type
_entity.pdbx_description
1 polymer ?
#
loop_
_entity_poly.entity_id
_entity_poly.type
_entity_poly.pdbx_seq_one_letter_code
_entity_poly.pdbx_strand_id
1 'polypeptide(L)'
;MGYVPIFVALLGLVLLYTIYTYNLIKPRKARLTQVIDEMARNSGVRKNIVLSYDRENEGSSLSEVAGMLKKTSTDRFQSYRKEEELMSAIENGANGLSDQKVSDELLETNKTQQELIKKLQSVSNEYNAFIKKAPASMVASLFGFRPF
;
A
#
# COMPACT_ATOMS: atom_id res chain seq x y z
N MET A 1 45.43 25.24 17.88
CA MET A 1 43.96 25.30 18.02
C MET A 1 43.24 25.92 16.81
N GLY A 2 43.78 25.82 15.58
CA GLY A 2 43.16 26.47 14.40
C GLY A 2 42.06 25.67 13.68
N TYR A 3 42.00 24.35 13.88
CA TYR A 3 41.08 23.47 13.13
C TYR A 3 39.75 23.20 13.84
N VAL A 4 39.65 23.47 15.15
CA VAL A 4 38.45 23.19 15.97
C VAL A 4 37.20 23.90 15.42
N PRO A 5 37.25 25.19 15.02
CA PRO A 5 36.08 25.86 14.44
C PRO A 5 35.59 25.21 13.14
N ILE A 6 36.52 24.70 12.32
CA ILE A 6 36.20 24.02 11.06
C ILE A 6 35.48 22.70 11.32
N PHE A 7 35.97 21.89 12.28
CA PHE A 7 35.31 20.65 12.67
C PHE A 7 33.90 20.89 13.21
N VAL A 8 33.71 21.90 14.06
CA VAL A 8 32.40 22.25 14.62
C VAL A 8 31.43 22.69 13.50
N ALA A 9 31.89 23.51 12.55
CA ALA A 9 31.08 23.95 11.42
C ALA A 9 30.66 22.76 10.52
N LEU A 10 31.58 21.84 10.22
CA LEU A 10 31.30 20.65 9.43
C LEU A 10 30.30 19.72 10.13
N LEU A 11 30.44 19.49 11.43
CA LEU A 11 29.48 18.71 12.21
C LEU A 11 28.09 19.35 12.22
N GLY A 12 28.02 20.68 12.38
CA GLY A 12 26.77 21.43 12.28
C GLY A 12 26.09 21.25 10.92
N LEU A 13 26.87 21.32 9.83
CA LEU A 13 26.36 21.12 8.48
C LEU A 13 25.83 19.69 8.26
N VAL A 14 26.56 18.66 8.74
CA VAL A 14 26.12 17.27 8.67
C VAL A 14 24.81 17.07 9.44
N LEU A 15 24.69 17.67 10.63
CA LEU A 15 23.49 17.57 11.46
C LEU A 15 22.28 18.24 10.80
N LEU A 16 22.44 19.47 10.30
CA LEU A 16 21.38 20.17 9.57
C LEU A 16 20.94 19.40 8.33
N TYR A 17 21.89 18.87 7.56
CA TYR A 17 21.60 18.09 6.36
C TYR A 17 20.86 16.79 6.69
N THR A 18 21.23 16.14 7.78
CA THR A 18 20.55 14.93 8.27
C THR A 18 19.09 15.21 8.63
N ILE A 19 18.84 16.29 9.38
CA ILE A 19 17.48 16.72 9.74
C ILE A 19 16.66 17.06 8.50
N TYR A 20 17.24 17.83 7.57
CA TYR A 20 16.60 18.17 6.31
C TYR A 20 16.18 16.92 5.54
N THR A 21 17.10 15.96 5.39
CA THR A 21 16.85 14.71 4.67
C THR A 21 15.81 13.85 5.38
N TYR A 22 15.85 13.74 6.71
CA TYR A 22 14.83 13.05 7.49
C TYR A 22 13.43 13.63 7.24
N ASN A 23 13.32 14.96 7.23
CA ASN A 23 12.07 15.68 6.93
C ASN A 23 11.59 15.50 5.48
N LEU A 24 12.44 15.00 4.58
CA LEU A 24 12.07 14.60 3.23
C LEU A 24 11.66 13.11 3.13
N ILE A 25 12.29 12.21 3.89
CA ILE A 25 11.96 10.77 3.88
C ILE A 25 10.60 10.53 4.54
N LYS A 26 10.38 11.12 5.71
CA LYS A 26 9.17 10.92 6.53
C LYS A 26 7.86 11.14 5.76
N PRO A 27 7.63 12.27 5.05
CA PRO A 27 6.38 12.47 4.31
C PRO A 27 6.20 11.50 3.14
N ARG A 28 7.29 11.06 2.49
CA ARG A 28 7.22 10.05 1.42
C ARG A 28 6.80 8.68 1.97
N LYS A 29 7.34 8.29 3.12
CA LYS A 29 6.91 7.07 3.81
C LYS A 29 5.46 7.17 4.27
N ALA A 30 5.04 8.33 4.78
CA ALA A 30 3.65 8.57 5.16
C ALA A 30 2.70 8.45 3.96
N ARG A 31 3.07 8.96 2.78
CA ARG A 31 2.28 8.81 1.55
C ARG A 31 2.10 7.34 1.15
N LEU A 32 3.13 6.50 1.31
CA LEU A 32 3.00 5.05 1.12
C LEU A 32 1.97 4.43 2.05
N THR A 33 2.09 4.74 3.35
CA THR A 33 1.16 4.24 4.36
C THR A 33 -0.28 4.68 4.08
N GLN A 34 -0.49 5.94 3.66
CA GLN A 34 -1.80 6.45 3.28
C GLN A 34 -2.43 5.64 2.13
N VAL A 35 -1.66 5.32 1.07
CA VAL A 35 -2.18 4.49 -0.02
C VAL A 35 -2.50 3.07 0.45
N ILE A 36 -1.66 2.48 1.30
CA ILE A 36 -1.93 1.14 1.88
C ILE A 36 -3.19 1.16 2.76
N ASP A 37 -3.44 2.23 3.51
CA ASP A 37 -4.62 2.38 4.34
C ASP A 37 -5.89 2.63 3.48
N GLU A 38 -5.78 3.38 2.38
CA GLU A 38 -6.83 3.49 1.36
C GLU A 38 -7.17 2.11 0.75
N MET A 39 -6.14 1.34 0.38
CA MET A 39 -6.31 -0.02 -0.14
C MET A 39 -6.96 -0.95 0.89
N ALA A 40 -6.56 -0.86 2.17
CA ALA A 40 -7.13 -1.69 3.22
C ALA A 40 -8.61 -1.39 3.45
N ARG A 41 -9.00 -0.11 3.42
CA ARG A 41 -10.42 0.30 3.50
C ARG A 41 -11.22 -0.26 2.32
N ASN A 42 -10.73 -0.10 1.10
CA ASN A 42 -11.41 -0.61 -0.08
C ASN A 42 -11.48 -2.15 -0.10
N SER A 43 -10.41 -2.82 0.34
CA SER A 43 -10.39 -4.28 0.52
C SER A 43 -11.42 -4.74 1.56
N GLY A 44 -11.55 -4.03 2.68
CA GLY A 44 -12.57 -4.29 3.69
C GLY A 44 -14.00 -4.14 3.15
N VAL A 45 -14.25 -3.12 2.33
CA VAL A 45 -15.54 -2.93 1.65
C VAL A 45 -15.84 -4.11 0.73
N ARG A 46 -14.92 -4.46 -0.19
CA ARG A 46 -15.07 -5.63 -1.09
C ARG A 46 -15.35 -6.90 -0.31
N LYS A 47 -14.58 -7.13 0.76
CA LYS A 47 -14.74 -8.29 1.62
C LYS A 47 -16.11 -8.33 2.26
N ASN A 48 -16.60 -7.22 2.79
CA ASN A 48 -17.93 -7.15 3.39
C ASN A 48 -19.03 -7.42 2.38
N ILE A 49 -18.94 -6.88 1.15
CA ILE A 49 -19.90 -7.15 0.09
C ILE A 49 -19.93 -8.65 -0.25
N VAL A 50 -18.75 -9.23 -0.53
CA VAL A 50 -18.64 -10.66 -0.87
C VAL A 50 -19.17 -11.56 0.25
N LEU A 51 -18.79 -11.29 1.50
CA LEU A 51 -19.20 -12.11 2.64
C LEU A 51 -20.68 -11.95 2.99
N SER A 52 -21.25 -10.76 2.81
CA SER A 52 -22.69 -10.55 3.06
C SER A 52 -23.52 -11.24 2.00
N TYR A 53 -23.13 -11.12 0.73
CA TYR A 53 -23.81 -11.78 -0.37
C TYR A 53 -23.73 -13.31 -0.29
N ASP A 54 -22.55 -13.88 0.01
CA ASP A 54 -22.34 -15.33 0.20
C ASP A 54 -23.21 -15.90 1.35
N ARG A 55 -23.47 -15.12 2.41
CA ARG A 55 -24.33 -15.54 3.53
C ARG A 55 -25.81 -15.58 3.16
N GLU A 56 -26.25 -14.66 2.31
CA GLU A 56 -27.66 -14.55 1.89
C GLU A 56 -27.96 -15.47 0.70
N ASN A 57 -26.94 -15.86 -0.07
CA ASN A 57 -27.07 -16.66 -1.29
C ASN A 57 -26.07 -17.83 -1.27
N GLU A 58 -26.42 -18.89 -0.52
CA GLU A 58 -25.62 -20.11 -0.45
C GLU A 58 -25.37 -20.69 -1.86
N GLY A 59 -24.11 -21.02 -2.16
CA GLY A 59 -23.73 -21.58 -3.47
C GLY A 59 -23.58 -20.54 -4.60
N SER A 60 -23.55 -19.24 -4.28
CA SER A 60 -23.28 -18.19 -5.27
C SER A 60 -21.88 -18.34 -5.91
N SER A 61 -21.70 -17.71 -7.07
CA SER A 61 -20.41 -17.59 -7.77
C SER A 61 -19.30 -16.93 -6.91
N LEU A 62 -19.68 -16.26 -5.82
CA LEU A 62 -18.78 -15.64 -4.87
C LEU A 62 -18.29 -16.57 -3.75
N SER A 63 -18.80 -17.81 -3.65
CA SER A 63 -18.50 -18.67 -2.51
C SER A 63 -17.02 -19.06 -2.40
N GLU A 64 -16.36 -19.30 -3.54
CA GLU A 64 -14.92 -19.54 -3.57
C GLU A 64 -14.13 -18.30 -3.09
N VAL A 65 -14.52 -17.13 -3.57
CA VAL A 65 -13.93 -15.82 -3.19
C VAL A 65 -14.11 -15.56 -1.70
N ALA A 66 -15.30 -15.83 -1.17
CA ALA A 66 -15.61 -15.73 0.26
C ALA A 66 -14.71 -16.65 1.07
N GLY A 67 -14.45 -17.87 0.60
CA GLY A 67 -13.48 -18.81 1.18
C GLY A 67 -12.05 -18.25 1.23
N MET A 68 -11.58 -17.63 0.15
CA MET A 68 -10.26 -16.98 0.09
C MET A 68 -10.15 -15.81 1.07
N LEU A 69 -11.21 -14.99 1.14
CA LEU A 69 -11.26 -13.81 2.01
C LEU A 69 -11.37 -14.17 3.49
N LYS A 70 -12.10 -15.24 3.85
CA LYS A 70 -12.16 -15.79 5.22
C LYS A 70 -10.79 -16.27 5.71
N LYS A 71 -9.98 -16.85 4.80
CA LYS A 71 -8.59 -17.28 5.11
C LYS A 71 -7.60 -16.12 5.21
N THR A 72 -7.97 -14.94 4.72
CA THR A 72 -7.09 -13.77 4.72
C THR A 72 -7.20 -13.05 6.06
N SER A 73 -6.10 -13.10 6.83
CA SER A 73 -6.01 -12.57 8.21
C SER A 73 -5.95 -11.05 8.31
N THR A 74 -5.68 -10.35 7.20
CA THR A 74 -5.60 -8.88 7.18
C THR A 74 -6.04 -8.33 5.84
N ASP A 75 -6.75 -7.21 5.88
CA ASP A 75 -7.17 -6.49 4.69
C ASP A 75 -6.07 -5.54 4.17
N ARG A 76 -4.94 -5.42 4.91
CA ARG A 76 -3.78 -4.63 4.46
C ARG A 76 -3.05 -5.32 3.31
N PHE A 77 -2.47 -4.50 2.45
CA PHE A 77 -1.61 -4.94 1.34
C PHE A 77 -0.53 -5.92 1.81
N GLN A 78 -0.43 -7.07 1.13
CA GLN A 78 0.57 -8.09 1.41
C GLN A 78 1.60 -8.20 0.26
N SER A 79 1.12 -8.27 -0.97
CA SER A 79 1.93 -8.29 -2.18
C SER A 79 1.08 -7.96 -3.40
N TYR A 80 1.70 -7.47 -4.47
CA TYR A 80 1.00 -7.19 -5.74
C TYR A 80 0.32 -8.43 -6.30
N ARG A 81 1.02 -9.57 -6.31
CA ARG A 81 0.49 -10.84 -6.79
C ARG A 81 -0.78 -11.26 -6.05
N LYS A 82 -0.79 -11.14 -4.72
CA LYS A 82 -1.96 -11.52 -3.93
C LYS A 82 -3.16 -10.60 -4.16
N GLU A 83 -2.92 -9.30 -4.34
CA GLU A 83 -3.98 -8.36 -4.70
C GLU A 83 -4.56 -8.67 -6.09
N GLU A 84 -3.70 -8.98 -7.07
CA GLU A 84 -4.13 -9.38 -8.42
C GLU A 84 -4.94 -10.68 -8.40
N GLU A 85 -4.48 -11.70 -7.67
CA GLU A 85 -5.21 -12.96 -7.48
C GLU A 85 -6.61 -12.72 -6.88
N LEU A 86 -6.71 -11.90 -5.82
CA LEU A 86 -7.99 -11.58 -5.19
C LEU A 86 -8.90 -10.76 -6.11
N MET A 87 -8.36 -9.76 -6.80
CA MET A 87 -9.11 -8.96 -7.75
C MET A 87 -9.67 -9.82 -8.88
N SER A 88 -8.86 -10.69 -9.47
CA SER A 88 -9.31 -11.54 -10.57
C SER A 88 -10.39 -12.53 -10.11
N ALA A 89 -10.24 -13.09 -8.91
CA ALA A 89 -11.27 -13.95 -8.32
C ALA A 89 -12.59 -13.20 -8.09
N ILE A 90 -12.54 -11.97 -7.55
CA ILE A 90 -13.71 -11.11 -7.35
C ILE A 90 -14.37 -10.76 -8.69
N GLU A 91 -13.59 -10.42 -9.71
CA GLU A 91 -14.10 -10.06 -11.04
C GLU A 91 -14.81 -11.25 -11.70
N ASN A 92 -14.19 -12.43 -11.68
CA ASN A 92 -14.80 -13.65 -12.20
C ASN A 92 -16.09 -14.01 -11.44
N GLY A 93 -16.08 -13.89 -10.11
CA GLY A 93 -17.24 -14.14 -9.27
C GLY A 93 -18.37 -13.14 -9.54
N ALA A 94 -18.05 -11.85 -9.66
CA ALA A 94 -19.01 -10.77 -9.92
C ALA A 94 -19.68 -10.91 -11.29
N ASN A 95 -18.93 -11.31 -12.33
CA ASN A 95 -19.48 -11.55 -13.67
C ASN A 95 -20.46 -12.74 -13.71
N GLY A 96 -20.39 -13.65 -12.75
CA GLY A 96 -21.32 -14.78 -12.61
C GLY A 96 -22.56 -14.49 -11.76
N LEU A 97 -22.73 -13.27 -11.23
CA LEU A 97 -23.86 -12.90 -10.38
C LEU A 97 -25.11 -12.58 -11.19
N SER A 98 -26.26 -13.01 -10.68
CA SER A 98 -27.58 -12.60 -11.18
C SER A 98 -27.98 -11.20 -10.68
N ASP A 99 -27.49 -10.79 -9.51
CA ASP A 99 -27.73 -9.44 -8.98
C ASP A 99 -26.74 -8.43 -9.59
N GLN A 100 -27.25 -7.68 -10.57
CA GLN A 100 -26.46 -6.69 -11.29
C GLN A 100 -25.95 -5.56 -10.38
N LYS A 101 -26.70 -5.18 -9.33
CA LYS A 101 -26.28 -4.08 -8.45
C LYS A 101 -25.02 -4.44 -7.67
N VAL A 102 -25.02 -5.65 -7.11
CA VAL A 102 -23.87 -6.18 -6.35
C VAL A 102 -22.68 -6.42 -7.29
N SER A 103 -22.95 -6.92 -8.50
CA SER A 103 -21.92 -7.09 -9.54
C SER A 103 -21.25 -5.75 -9.87
N ASP A 104 -22.04 -4.72 -10.18
CA ASP A 104 -21.53 -3.39 -10.54
C ASP A 104 -20.71 -2.76 -9.39
N GLU A 105 -21.18 -2.88 -8.14
CA GLU A 105 -20.47 -2.38 -6.95
C GLU A 105 -19.13 -3.11 -6.73
N LEU A 106 -19.09 -4.43 -6.93
CA LEU A 106 -17.86 -5.22 -6.84
C LEU A 106 -16.86 -4.85 -7.95
N LEU A 107 -17.34 -4.64 -9.17
CA LEU A 107 -16.50 -4.22 -10.29
C LEU A 107 -15.95 -2.79 -10.09
N GLU A 108 -16.75 -1.87 -9.58
CA GLU A 108 -16.33 -0.50 -9.26
C GLU A 108 -15.26 -0.47 -8.16
N THR A 109 -15.49 -1.22 -7.08
CA THR A 109 -14.52 -1.34 -5.99
C THR A 109 -13.24 -2.07 -6.43
N ASN A 110 -13.31 -3.03 -7.36
CA ASN A 110 -12.14 -3.64 -7.98
C ASN A 110 -11.36 -2.64 -8.85
N LYS A 111 -12.05 -1.82 -9.65
CA LYS A 111 -11.40 -0.76 -10.44
C LYS A 111 -10.67 0.23 -9.53
N THR A 112 -11.31 0.64 -8.44
CA THR A 112 -10.69 1.48 -7.42
C THR A 112 -9.43 0.82 -6.84
N GLN A 113 -9.47 -0.48 -6.54
CA GLN A 113 -8.28 -1.21 -6.09
C GLN A 113 -7.16 -1.19 -7.13
N GLN A 114 -7.49 -1.37 -8.41
CA GLN A 114 -6.52 -1.32 -9.50
C GLN A 114 -5.80 0.03 -9.58
N GLU A 115 -6.53 1.12 -9.44
CA GLU A 115 -5.99 2.48 -9.44
C GLU A 115 -5.07 2.70 -8.23
N LEU A 116 -5.48 2.20 -7.06
CA LEU A 116 -4.65 2.26 -5.85
C LEU A 116 -3.37 1.43 -5.97
N ILE A 117 -3.40 0.26 -6.63
CA ILE A 117 -2.20 -0.53 -6.92
C ILE A 117 -1.22 0.26 -7.79
N LYS A 118 -1.70 0.89 -8.86
CA LYS A 118 -0.87 1.73 -9.75
C LYS A 118 -0.28 2.91 -8.98
N LYS A 119 -1.08 3.55 -8.13
CA LYS A 119 -0.63 4.64 -7.24
C LYS A 119 0.44 4.15 -6.26
N LEU A 120 0.26 2.98 -5.65
CA LEU A 120 1.23 2.37 -4.73
C LEU A 120 2.56 2.08 -5.44
N GLN A 121 2.52 1.51 -6.65
CA GLN A 121 3.71 1.28 -7.47
C GLN A 121 4.45 2.59 -7.75
N SER A 122 3.74 3.63 -8.17
CA SER A 122 4.33 4.95 -8.45
C SER A 122 4.99 5.56 -7.20
N VAL A 123 4.27 5.64 -6.08
CA VAL A 123 4.77 6.23 -4.83
C VAL A 123 5.90 5.39 -4.23
N SER A 124 5.85 4.05 -4.36
CA SER A 124 6.89 3.16 -3.86
C SER A 124 8.17 3.29 -4.66
N ASN A 125 8.07 3.43 -5.98
CA ASN A 125 9.22 3.70 -6.84
C ASN A 125 9.85 5.06 -6.51
N GLU A 126 9.06 6.11 -6.31
CA GLU A 126 9.57 7.43 -5.90
C GLU A 126 10.32 7.35 -4.56
N TYR A 127 9.69 6.74 -3.55
CA TYR A 127 10.28 6.55 -2.23
C TYR A 127 11.56 5.71 -2.29
N ASN A 128 11.51 4.56 -2.96
CA ASN A 128 12.64 3.64 -3.10
C ASN A 128 13.81 4.30 -3.85
N ALA A 129 13.53 5.09 -4.89
CA ALA A 129 14.55 5.83 -5.61
C ALA A 129 15.20 6.92 -4.75
N PHE A 130 14.40 7.60 -3.90
CA PHE A 130 14.91 8.62 -2.99
C PHE A 130 15.83 8.03 -1.93
N ILE A 131 15.38 7.01 -1.20
CA ILE A 131 16.14 6.47 -0.07
C ILE A 131 17.38 5.65 -0.50
N LYS A 132 17.48 5.23 -1.76
CA LYS A 132 18.67 4.49 -2.26
C LYS A 132 19.82 5.41 -2.65
N LYS A 133 19.57 6.70 -2.90
CA LYS A 133 20.59 7.64 -3.36
C LYS A 133 21.32 8.26 -2.18
N ALA A 134 22.65 8.40 -2.29
CA ALA A 134 23.41 9.20 -1.36
C ALA A 134 23.00 10.67 -1.47
N PRO A 135 23.00 11.43 -0.35
CA PRO A 135 23.25 11.00 1.04
C PRO A 135 22.01 10.44 1.77
N ALA A 136 20.84 10.42 1.14
CA ALA A 136 19.59 9.94 1.75
C ALA A 136 19.64 8.47 2.20
N SER A 137 20.42 7.62 1.55
CA SER A 137 20.64 6.23 1.95
C SER A 137 21.30 6.09 3.33
N MET A 138 22.22 6.99 3.67
CA MET A 138 22.86 7.00 4.99
C MET A 138 21.84 7.38 6.07
N VAL A 139 21.08 8.45 5.84
CA VAL A 139 20.02 8.89 6.76
C VAL A 139 18.92 7.83 6.88
N ALA A 140 18.52 7.21 5.76
CA ALA A 140 17.55 6.13 5.75
C ALA A 140 18.00 4.96 6.63
N SER A 141 19.25 4.53 6.48
CA SER A 141 19.83 3.45 7.29
C SER A 141 19.88 3.80 8.78
N LEU A 142 20.38 5.00 9.13
CA LEU A 142 20.49 5.47 10.51
C LEU A 142 19.13 5.55 11.23
N PHE A 143 18.07 5.91 10.51
CA PHE A 143 16.72 6.05 11.07
C PHE A 143 15.79 4.88 10.75
N GLY A 144 16.31 3.77 10.20
CA GLY A 144 15.56 2.54 9.98
C GLY A 144 14.54 2.57 8.82
N PHE A 145 14.64 3.54 7.91
CA PHE A 145 13.83 3.56 6.69
C PHE A 145 14.30 2.49 5.71
N ARG A 146 13.43 1.55 5.38
CA ARG A 146 13.70 0.46 4.43
C ARG A 146 12.98 0.66 3.11
N PRO A 147 13.50 0.09 2.00
CA PRO A 147 12.75 -0.04 0.77
C PRO A 147 11.39 -0.70 1.02
N PHE A 148 10.37 -0.19 0.32
CA PHE A 148 9.08 -0.86 0.18
C PHE A 148 9.24 -2.07 -0.72
#